data_AF-A0A9D3UQI9-F1
#
_entry.id   AF-A0A9D3UQI9-F1
#
_cell.length_a   1.000
_cell.length_b   1.000
_cell.length_c   1.000
_cell.angle_alpha   90.00
_cell.angle_beta   90.00
_cell.angle_gamma   90.00
#
_symmetry.space_group_name_H-M   'P 1'
#
loop_
_entity.id
_entity.type
_entity.pdbx_description
1 polymer ?
#
loop_
_entity_poly.entity_id
_entity_poly.type
_entity_poly.pdbx_seq_one_letter_code
_entity_poly.pdbx_strand_id
1 'polypeptide(L)'
;MVDDGVFRYLCPEPYPETNNEFLKVNGIRLFQFNIERCKEPFVTIPEETIREALNVVLDVNNHPLLIHCRRGKQHDATQHRTGCLVGCLRKMQRWYLSSIFDEYQRFAGAKARVSDQRFIERFDVSSSKR
;
A
#
# COMPACT_ATOMS: atom_id res chain seq x y z
N MET A 1 0.97 6.84 26.98
CA MET A 1 2.05 6.48 26.04
C MET A 1 1.34 6.09 24.77
N VAL A 2 1.40 6.94 23.75
CA VAL A 2 0.69 6.71 22.48
C VAL A 2 1.66 5.92 21.63
N ASP A 3 1.38 4.63 21.45
CA ASP A 3 2.16 3.78 20.54
C ASP A 3 1.76 4.13 19.11
N ASP A 4 2.46 5.08 18.50
CA ASP A 4 2.23 5.50 17.12
C ASP A 4 2.70 4.40 16.14
N GLY A 5 1.79 3.82 15.35
CA GLY A 5 2.12 2.80 14.35
C GLY A 5 2.73 3.39 13.07
N VAL A 6 3.68 2.72 12.41
CA VAL A 6 4.11 3.10 11.04
C VAL A 6 4.01 1.89 10.13
N PHE A 7 3.06 1.97 9.20
CA PHE A 7 2.78 0.95 8.21
C PHE A 7 3.77 1.02 7.03
N ARG A 8 4.94 0.40 7.18
CA ARG A 8 5.96 0.40 6.12
C ARG A 8 6.40 -1.01 5.76
N TYR A 9 5.93 -1.52 4.61
CA TYR A 9 6.77 -1.74 3.41
C TYR A 9 6.20 -2.86 2.53
N LEU A 10 5.63 -2.50 1.36
CA LEU A 10 5.16 -3.41 0.31
C LEU A 10 6.31 -3.88 -0.61
N CYS A 11 7.45 -4.37 -0.09
CA CYS A 11 8.61 -4.71 -0.93
C CYS A 11 9.57 -5.67 -0.18
N PRO A 12 10.34 -6.52 -0.87
CA PRO A 12 11.03 -7.64 -0.24
C PRO A 12 12.39 -7.32 0.41
N GLU A 13 12.99 -6.15 0.17
CA GLU A 13 14.32 -5.83 0.70
C GLU A 13 14.29 -5.44 2.20
N PRO A 14 15.39 -5.67 2.94
CA PRO A 14 15.48 -5.24 4.33
C PRO A 14 15.36 -3.72 4.47
N TYR A 15 14.71 -3.28 5.55
CA TYR A 15 14.55 -1.88 5.88
C TYR A 15 15.89 -1.27 6.34
N PRO A 16 16.28 -0.05 5.91
CA PRO A 16 17.56 0.55 6.27
C PRO A 16 17.75 0.62 7.79
N GLU A 17 18.96 0.31 8.25
CA GLU A 17 19.27 0.18 9.67
C GLU A 17 19.03 1.47 10.46
N THR A 18 19.43 2.62 9.92
CA THR A 18 19.16 3.95 10.51
C THR A 18 17.67 4.20 10.73
N ASN A 19 16.82 3.74 9.80
CA ASN A 19 15.39 3.89 9.96
C ASN A 19 14.82 2.87 10.96
N ASN A 20 15.37 1.65 11.02
CA ASN A 20 14.99 0.67 12.04
C ASN A 20 15.32 1.16 13.46
N GLU A 21 16.47 1.81 13.64
CA GLU A 21 16.82 2.44 14.92
C GLU A 21 15.82 3.53 15.30
N PHE A 22 15.47 4.40 14.35
CA PHE A 22 14.44 5.42 14.58
C PHE A 22 13.10 4.79 15.00
N LEU A 23 12.67 3.71 14.35
CA LEU A 23 11.43 3.03 14.72
C LEU A 23 11.49 2.46 16.14
N LYS A 24 12.60 1.78 16.49
CA LYS A 24 12.81 1.22 17.83
C LYS A 24 12.81 2.28 18.92
N VAL A 25 13.54 3.38 18.72
CA VAL A 25 13.65 4.48 19.68
C VAL A 25 12.30 5.14 19.94
N ASN A 26 11.45 5.23 18.93
CA ASN A 26 10.13 5.86 19.02
C ASN A 26 9.00 4.87 19.34
N GLY A 27 9.30 3.59 19.62
CA GLY A 27 8.27 2.58 19.89
C GLY A 27 7.38 2.23 18.70
N ILE A 28 7.82 2.54 17.49
CA ILE A 28 7.01 2.44 16.29
C ILE A 28 7.05 1.02 15.74
N ARG A 29 5.87 0.40 15.62
CA ARG A 29 5.71 -0.93 15.02
C ARG A 29 5.78 -0.86 13.50
N LEU A 30 6.58 -1.76 12.90
CA LEU A 30 6.73 -1.93 11.46
C LEU A 30 5.91 -3.13 10.96
N PHE A 31 5.11 -2.92 9.92
CA PHE A 31 4.42 -3.99 9.19
C PHE A 31 4.96 -4.11 7.76
N GLN A 32 5.61 -5.23 7.45
CA GLN A 32 6.21 -5.48 6.14
C GLN A 32 5.43 -6.55 5.38
N PHE A 33 5.06 -6.22 4.14
CA PHE A 33 4.32 -7.08 3.22
C PHE A 33 5.14 -7.28 1.95
N ASN A 34 5.54 -8.50 1.65
CA ASN A 34 6.44 -8.75 0.54
C ASN A 34 5.64 -8.84 -0.78
N ILE A 35 5.56 -7.71 -1.50
CA ILE A 35 5.07 -7.69 -2.88
C ILE A 35 6.27 -7.65 -3.82
N GLU A 36 6.52 -8.77 -4.49
CA GLU A 36 7.59 -8.91 -5.48
C GLU A 36 7.43 -7.91 -6.64
N ARG A 37 8.56 -7.49 -7.20
CA ARG A 37 8.57 -6.68 -8.41
C ARG A 37 8.54 -7.58 -9.63
N CYS A 38 7.38 -7.69 -10.25
CA CYS A 38 7.30 -8.15 -11.63
C CYS A 38 7.37 -6.93 -12.57
N LYS A 39 8.05 -7.09 -13.71
CA LYS A 39 8.00 -6.12 -14.83
C LYS A 39 6.77 -6.42 -15.67
N GLU A 40 6.19 -5.40 -16.30
CA GLU A 40 5.12 -5.61 -17.29
C GLU A 40 5.60 -6.57 -18.39
N PRO A 41 4.74 -7.49 -18.88
CA PRO A 41 3.29 -7.57 -18.69
C PRO A 41 2.81 -8.44 -17.51
N PHE A 42 3.70 -9.06 -16.73
CA PHE A 42 3.37 -10.09 -15.74
C PHE A 42 3.21 -9.56 -14.31
N VAL A 43 2.84 -8.28 -14.15
CA VAL A 43 2.67 -7.69 -12.82
C VAL A 43 1.38 -8.17 -12.16
N THR A 44 1.50 -9.23 -11.37
CA THR A 44 0.40 -9.68 -10.52
C THR A 44 0.63 -9.15 -9.11
N ILE A 45 -0.17 -8.17 -8.71
CA ILE A 45 -0.25 -7.79 -7.29
C ILE A 45 -1.04 -8.90 -6.59
N PRO A 46 -0.45 -9.62 -5.62
CA PRO A 46 -1.16 -10.65 -4.89
C PRO A 46 -2.29 -10.03 -4.06
N GLU A 47 -3.52 -10.43 -4.37
CA GLU A 47 -4.73 -9.90 -3.72
C GLU A 47 -4.71 -10.15 -2.21
N GLU A 48 -4.26 -11.34 -1.78
CA GLU A 48 -4.14 -11.69 -0.35
C GLU A 48 -3.23 -10.74 0.41
N THR A 49 -2.08 -10.38 -0.17
CA THR A 49 -1.15 -9.44 0.48
C THR A 49 -1.76 -8.04 0.63
N ILE A 50 -2.57 -7.60 -0.34
CA ILE A 50 -3.33 -6.35 -0.23
C ILE A 50 -4.41 -6.47 0.85
N ARG A 51 -5.08 -7.62 0.96
CA ARG A 51 -6.08 -7.89 2.00
C ARG A 51 -5.48 -7.87 3.40
N GLU A 52 -4.34 -8.52 3.61
CA GLU A 52 -3.62 -8.48 4.89
C GLU A 52 -3.19 -7.06 5.25
N ALA A 53 -2.67 -6.31 4.26
CA ALA A 53 -2.33 -4.91 4.43
C ALA A 53 -3.54 -4.06 4.81
N LEU A 54 -4.70 -4.27 4.16
CA LEU A 54 -5.94 -3.57 4.48
C LEU A 54 -6.42 -3.87 5.91
N ASN A 55 -6.31 -5.11 6.39
CA ASN A 55 -6.71 -5.45 7.76
C ASN A 55 -5.95 -4.63 8.81
N VAL A 56 -4.65 -4.42 8.61
CA VAL A 56 -3.84 -3.58 9.50
C VAL A 56 -4.25 -2.10 9.38
N VAL A 57 -4.52 -1.63 8.16
CA VAL A 57 -4.94 -0.24 7.91
C VAL A 57 -6.32 0.07 8.51
N LEU A 58 -7.22 -0.91 8.52
CA LEU A 58 -8.58 -0.77 9.05
C LEU A 58 -8.65 -0.88 10.58
N ASP A 59 -7.69 -1.55 11.21
CA ASP A 59 -7.61 -1.66 12.65
C ASP A 59 -7.19 -0.33 13.29
N VAL A 60 -8.16 0.33 13.93
CA VAL A 60 -8.03 1.63 14.58
C VAL A 60 -6.95 1.67 15.66
N ASN A 61 -6.58 0.52 16.24
CA ASN A 61 -5.52 0.45 17.26
C ASN A 61 -4.12 0.68 16.66
N ASN A 62 -3.97 0.56 15.34
CA ASN A 62 -2.71 0.85 14.65
C ASN A 62 -2.58 2.33 14.27
N HIS A 63 -3.59 3.17 14.54
CA HIS A 63 -3.58 4.60 14.17
C HIS A 63 -3.01 5.48 15.28
N PRO A 64 -2.26 6.55 14.93
CA PRO A 64 -1.97 7.03 13.57
C PRO A 64 -1.00 6.11 12.81
N LEU A 65 -1.22 5.91 11.50
CA LEU A 65 -0.36 5.08 10.64
C LEU A 65 0.07 5.79 9.36
N LEU A 66 1.31 5.52 8.93
CA LEU A 66 1.86 5.99 7.66
C LEU A 66 1.96 4.83 6.66
N ILE A 67 1.24 4.89 5.53
CA ILE A 67 1.40 3.95 4.40
C ILE A 67 2.38 4.51 3.39
N HIS A 68 3.41 3.75 3.02
CA HIS A 68 4.21 4.10 1.84
C HIS A 68 4.88 2.84 1.23
N CYS A 69 5.44 2.98 0.03
CA CYS A 69 6.37 2.02 -0.57
C CYS A 69 7.74 2.69 -0.83
N ARG A 70 8.76 1.94 -1.30
CA ARG A 70 10.06 2.52 -1.69
C ARG A 70 9.89 3.55 -2.83
N ARG A 71 10.58 4.69 -2.76
CA ARG A 71 10.92 5.55 -3.91
C ARG A 71 12.34 5.17 -4.35
N GLY A 72 12.49 4.45 -5.46
CA GLY A 72 13.81 4.13 -6.03
C GLY A 72 14.11 4.98 -7.26
N LYS A 73 15.37 5.40 -7.44
CA LYS A 73 15.90 5.90 -8.72
C LYS A 73 16.22 4.72 -9.65
N GLN A 74 15.22 4.07 -10.22
CA GLN A 74 15.33 3.33 -11.49
C GLN A 74 13.95 3.38 -12.16
N HIS A 75 13.92 3.53 -13.47
CA HIS A 75 12.86 4.11 -14.29
C HIS A 75 11.45 3.48 -14.26
N ASP A 76 11.10 2.55 -13.35
CA ASP A 76 9.91 1.70 -13.55
C ASP A 76 9.15 1.19 -12.30
N ALA A 77 9.29 1.80 -11.12
CA ALA A 77 8.48 1.39 -9.96
C ALA A 77 8.40 2.45 -8.85
N THR A 78 7.53 3.43 -9.04
CA THR A 78 7.22 4.43 -8.01
C THR A 78 5.71 4.44 -7.80
N GLN A 79 5.28 4.21 -6.55
CA GLN A 79 3.93 4.41 -5.99
C GLN A 79 2.78 3.49 -6.43
N HIS A 80 2.97 2.56 -7.36
CA HIS A 80 1.90 1.61 -7.79
C HIS A 80 1.24 0.86 -6.62
N ARG A 81 2.05 0.27 -5.73
CA ARG A 81 1.55 -0.57 -4.63
C ARG A 81 0.80 0.21 -3.56
N THR A 82 1.29 1.42 -3.23
CA THR A 82 0.57 2.31 -2.30
C THR A 82 -0.74 2.79 -2.94
N GLY A 83 -0.72 3.14 -4.22
CA GLY A 83 -1.92 3.54 -4.96
C GLY A 83 -2.98 2.43 -5.00
N CYS A 84 -2.59 1.18 -5.27
CA CYS A 84 -3.52 0.04 -5.24
C CYS A 84 -4.11 -0.19 -3.85
N LEU A 85 -3.29 -0.18 -2.79
CA LEU A 85 -3.77 -0.36 -1.42
C LEU A 85 -4.76 0.75 -1.01
N VAL A 86 -4.40 2.01 -1.28
CA VAL A 86 -5.27 3.17 -0.99
C VAL A 86 -6.54 3.11 -1.84
N GLY A 87 -6.44 2.73 -3.12
CA GLY A 87 -7.60 2.56 -3.99
C GLY A 87 -8.57 1.49 -3.48
N CYS A 88 -8.06 0.34 -3.02
CA CYS A 88 -8.88 -0.68 -2.38
C CYS A 88 -9.51 -0.20 -1.06
N LEU A 89 -8.78 0.57 -0.25
CA LEU A 89 -9.33 1.22 0.94
C LEU A 89 -10.49 2.16 0.58
N ARG A 90 -10.34 3.01 -0.44
CA ARG A 90 -11.43 3.90 -0.91
C ARG A 90 -12.64 3.13 -1.42
N LYS A 91 -12.40 1.99 -2.08
CA LYS A 91 -13.47 1.10 -2.53
C LYS A 91 -14.26 0.52 -1.35
N MET A 92 -13.58 0.13 -0.26
CA MET A 92 -14.24 -0.28 0.99
C MET A 92 -15.01 0.88 1.63
N GLN A 93 -14.50 2.10 1.53
CA GLN A 93 -15.18 3.34 1.93
C GLN A 93 -16.33 3.75 0.99
N ARG A 94 -16.66 2.93 -0.02
CA ARG A 94 -17.76 3.14 -0.98
C ARG A 94 -17.61 4.40 -1.84
N TRP A 95 -16.39 4.79 -2.17
CA TRP A 95 -16.15 5.85 -3.14
C TRP A 95 -16.51 5.38 -4.55
N TYR A 96 -16.92 6.31 -5.42
CA TYR A 96 -17.10 6.03 -6.84
C TYR A 96 -15.75 5.69 -7.50
N LEU A 97 -15.74 4.68 -8.38
CA LEU A 97 -14.51 4.26 -9.08
C LEU A 97 -13.83 5.43 -9.81
N SER A 98 -14.60 6.34 -10.41
CA SER A 98 -14.06 7.55 -11.04
C SER A 98 -13.27 8.43 -10.08
N SER A 99 -13.77 8.65 -8.87
CA SER A 99 -13.07 9.42 -7.82
C SER A 99 -11.83 8.68 -7.31
N ILE A 100 -11.88 7.35 -7.21
CA ILE A 100 -10.73 6.53 -6.81
C ILE A 100 -9.63 6.62 -7.87
N PHE A 101 -9.98 6.53 -9.15
CA PHE A 101 -9.03 6.65 -10.24
C PHE A 101 -8.45 8.05 -10.35
N ASP A 102 -9.25 9.10 -10.12
CA ASP A 102 -8.75 10.48 -10.05
C ASP A 102 -7.71 10.65 -8.94
N GLU A 103 -7.99 10.15 -7.72
CA GLU A 103 -7.02 10.16 -6.61
C GLU A 103 -5.74 9.39 -6.99
N TYR A 104 -5.88 8.16 -7.50
CA TYR A 104 -4.76 7.34 -7.94
C TYR A 104 -3.91 8.03 -9.00
N GLN A 105 -4.53 8.56 -10.06
CA GLN A 105 -3.83 9.23 -11.16
C GLN A 105 -3.14 10.51 -10.69
N ARG A 106 -3.76 11.26 -9.78
CA ARG A 106 -3.17 12.46 -9.19
C ARG A 106 -1.86 12.16 -8.45
N PHE A 107 -1.79 11.05 -7.70
CA PHE A 107 -0.57 10.67 -6.97
C PHE A 107 0.45 9.90 -7.83
N ALA A 108 -0.02 9.07 -8.78
CA ALA A 108 0.85 8.33 -9.68
C ALA A 108 1.45 9.21 -10.80
N GLY A 109 0.74 10.28 -11.18
CA GLY A 109 1.14 11.22 -12.23
C GLY A 109 1.40 10.52 -13.56
N ALA A 110 2.47 10.93 -14.25
CA ALA A 110 2.90 10.36 -15.54
C ALA A 110 3.26 8.86 -15.50
N LYS A 111 3.22 8.22 -14.32
CA LYS A 111 3.52 6.79 -14.13
C LYS A 111 2.28 5.97 -13.78
N ALA A 112 1.08 6.54 -13.90
CA ALA A 112 -0.17 5.82 -13.70
C ALA A 112 -0.26 4.60 -14.62
N ARG A 113 -0.57 3.43 -14.05
CA ARG A 113 -0.76 2.18 -14.80
C ARG A 113 -2.24 1.86 -14.93
N VAL A 114 -2.63 1.36 -16.10
CA VAL A 114 -3.99 0.84 -16.33
C VAL A 114 -4.20 -0.48 -15.60
N SER A 115 -3.16 -1.30 -15.46
CA SER A 115 -3.19 -2.56 -14.71
C SER A 115 -3.55 -2.35 -13.23
N ASP A 116 -3.02 -1.31 -12.60
CA ASP A 116 -3.35 -0.93 -11.22
C ASP A 116 -4.83 -0.51 -11.07
N GLN A 117 -5.34 0.30 -11.99
CA GLN A 117 -6.75 0.72 -11.99
C GLN A 117 -7.69 -0.48 -12.18
N ARG A 118 -7.34 -1.40 -13.10
CA ARG A 118 -8.08 -2.67 -13.29
C ARG A 118 -8.02 -3.57 -12.06
N PHE A 119 -6.89 -3.60 -11.35
CA PHE A 119 -6.78 -4.32 -10.09
C PHE A 119 -7.76 -3.76 -9.05
N ILE A 120 -7.75 -2.43 -8.83
CA ILE A 120 -8.66 -1.76 -7.90
C ILE A 120 -10.14 -2.03 -8.28
N GLU A 121 -10.46 -1.94 -9.58
CA GLU A 121 -11.81 -2.22 -10.10
C GLU A 121 -12.27 -3.65 -9.79
N ARG A 122 -11.39 -4.64 -9.90
CA ARG A 122 -11.72 -6.06 -9.71
C ARG A 122 -11.62 -6.54 -8.27
N PHE A 123 -10.88 -5.83 -7.42
CA PHE A 123 -10.66 -6.22 -6.02
C PHE A 123 -11.97 -6.47 -5.28
N ASP A 124 -12.18 -7.68 -4.76
CA ASP A 124 -13.38 -8.02 -4.02
C ASP A 124 -13.31 -7.52 -2.58
N VAL A 125 -14.24 -6.62 -2.23
CA VAL A 125 -14.35 -6.02 -0.89
C VAL A 125 -15.24 -6.84 0.06
N SER A 126 -15.96 -7.85 -0.44
CA SER A 126 -16.93 -8.63 0.35
C SER A 126 -16.28 -9.69 1.25
N SER A 127 -15.04 -10.07 0.97
CA SER A 127 -14.27 -11.11 1.65
C SER A 127 -13.47 -10.63 2.87
N SER A 128 -13.52 -9.33 3.20
CA SER A 128 -12.87 -8.81 4.41
C SER A 128 -13.69 -9.18 5.66
N LYS A 129 -13.07 -9.91 6.59
CA LYS A 129 -13.67 -10.25 7.89
C LYS A 129 -14.02 -8.94 8.62
N ARG A 130 -15.30 -8.79 8.99
CA ARG A 130 -15.76 -7.77 9.93
C ARG A 130 -15.22 -8.04 11.33
#